data_AF-A0A966QF55-F1
#
_entry.id   AF-A0A966QF55-F1
#
_cell.length_a   1.000
_cell.length_b   1.000
_cell.length_c   1.000
_cell.angle_alpha   90.00
_cell.angle_beta   90.00
_cell.angle_gamma   90.00
#
_symmetry.space_group_name_H-M   'P 1'
#
loop_
_entity.id
_entity.type
_entity.pdbx_description
1 polymer ?
#
loop_
_entity_poly.entity_id
_entity_poly.type
_entity_poly.pdbx_seq_one_letter_code
_entity_poly.pdbx_strand_id
1 'polypeptide(L)' 'MAQVTESQTSSPNLAKQLPESVVNNLPDDGDLIEKEWVEKAKQIVEKNRDDPYKQSEELNVFKADYMKKRYNKDIKVDK' A
#
# COMPACT_ATOMS: atom_id res chain seq x y z
N MET A 1 -19.24 58.61 -5.35
CA MET A 1 -19.35 58.07 -3.99
C MET A 1 -20.28 56.87 -4.06
N ALA A 2 -19.79 55.71 -3.57
CA ALA A 2 -20.45 54.43 -3.27
C ALA A 2 -21.37 53.74 -4.31
N GLN A 3 -21.20 52.42 -4.37
CA GLN A 3 -21.65 51.47 -5.38
C GLN A 3 -23.05 50.90 -5.08
N VAL A 4 -23.71 50.47 -6.17
CA VAL A 4 -24.70 49.39 -6.30
C VAL A 4 -24.17 48.08 -5.64
N THR A 5 -24.91 47.09 -5.12
CA THR A 5 -26.06 46.29 -5.63
C THR A 5 -26.64 45.42 -4.51
N GLU A 6 -27.92 45.09 -4.64
CA GLU A 6 -28.71 44.16 -3.84
C GLU A 6 -28.46 42.65 -4.12
N SER A 7 -28.77 41.85 -3.11
CA SER A 7 -29.44 40.52 -3.14
C SER A 7 -28.72 39.23 -3.60
N GLN A 8 -28.55 38.36 -2.60
CA GLN A 8 -29.05 36.97 -2.54
C GLN A 8 -28.38 35.88 -3.40
N THR A 9 -27.61 35.00 -2.76
CA THR A 9 -27.51 33.58 -3.13
C THR A 9 -27.39 32.69 -1.89
N SER A 10 -28.40 31.85 -1.72
CA SER A 10 -28.39 30.65 -0.88
C SER A 10 -27.87 29.49 -1.71
N SER A 11 -26.86 28.73 -1.23
CA SER A 11 -26.86 27.26 -1.30
C SER A 11 -25.60 26.61 -0.73
N PRO A 12 -25.73 25.37 -0.20
CA PRO A 12 -24.74 24.68 0.61
C PRO A 12 -23.79 23.88 -0.27
N ASN A 13 -22.48 23.98 -0.06
CA ASN A 13 -21.55 23.05 -0.70
C ASN A 13 -20.45 22.64 0.29
N LEU A 14 -20.85 21.85 1.29
CA LEU A 14 -19.95 21.14 2.20
C LEU A 14 -19.41 19.83 1.59
N ALA A 15 -19.43 19.69 0.26
CA ALA A 15 -19.02 18.48 -0.42
C ALA A 15 -17.94 18.75 -1.48
N LYS A 16 -16.92 19.58 -1.19
CA LYS A 16 -15.76 19.66 -2.10
C LYS A 16 -14.44 20.19 -1.57
N GLN A 17 -14.11 19.98 -0.30
CA GLN A 17 -12.75 20.29 0.16
C GLN A 17 -12.21 19.22 1.11
N LEU A 18 -12.04 18.03 0.55
CA LEU A 18 -10.94 17.18 1.00
C LEU A 18 -9.66 17.82 0.44
N PRO A 19 -8.67 18.18 1.29
CA PRO A 19 -7.43 18.73 0.79
C PRO A 19 -6.71 17.66 -0.05
N GLU A 20 -6.42 18.02 -1.29
CA GLU A 20 -5.69 17.21 -2.29
C GLU A 20 -4.27 16.83 -1.82
N SER A 21 -3.82 17.36 -0.67
CA SER A 21 -2.55 17.03 -0.03
C SER A 21 -2.48 15.65 0.60
N VAL A 22 -3.61 14.93 0.76
CA VAL A 22 -3.57 13.54 1.27
C VAL A 22 -3.19 12.51 0.20
N VAL A 23 -3.10 12.91 -1.07
CA VAL A 23 -2.73 12.01 -2.18
C VAL A 23 -1.22 12.01 -2.46
N ASN A 24 -0.47 13.00 -1.96
CA ASN A 24 0.95 13.16 -2.28
C ASN A 24 1.91 12.47 -1.29
N ASN A 25 1.37 11.69 -0.35
CA ASN A 25 2.17 10.88 0.58
C ASN A 25 2.08 9.37 0.28
N LEU A 26 1.56 8.96 -0.88
CA LEU A 26 1.91 7.64 -1.39
C LEU A 26 3.41 7.64 -1.67
N PRO A 27 4.19 6.66 -1.17
CA PRO A 27 5.60 6.56 -1.49
C PRO A 27 5.75 6.53 -3.02
N ASP A 28 6.38 7.58 -3.54
CA ASP A 28 6.74 7.85 -4.93
C ASP A 28 7.52 6.65 -5.51
N ASP A 29 6.82 5.66 -6.09
CA ASP A 29 7.28 4.48 -6.83
C ASP A 29 8.48 3.63 -6.28
N GLY A 30 9.04 3.96 -5.11
CA GLY A 30 10.29 3.39 -4.60
C GLY A 30 10.11 2.14 -3.73
N ASP A 31 8.92 1.96 -3.15
CA ASP A 31 8.60 0.88 -2.20
C ASP A 31 7.48 -0.05 -2.70
N LEU A 32 7.26 -0.09 -4.02
CA LEU A 32 6.42 -1.11 -4.62
C LEU A 32 7.22 -2.42 -4.70
N ILE A 33 6.82 -3.38 -3.86
CA ILE A 33 7.20 -4.80 -3.99
C ILE A 33 6.82 -5.24 -5.42
N GLU A 34 7.73 -5.87 -6.19
CA GLU A 34 7.35 -6.25 -7.55
C GLU A 34 6.13 -7.17 -7.53
N LYS A 35 5.22 -6.97 -8.48
CA LYS A 35 3.97 -7.74 -8.57
C LYS A 35 4.21 -9.25 -8.54
N GLU A 36 5.33 -9.71 -9.11
CA GLU A 36 5.74 -11.11 -9.06
C GLU A 36 5.90 -11.63 -7.62
N TRP A 37 6.49 -10.83 -6.72
CA TRP A 37 6.69 -11.24 -5.33
C TRP A 37 5.36 -11.34 -4.58
N VAL A 38 4.45 -10.40 -4.83
CA VAL A 38 3.10 -10.44 -4.25
C VAL A 38 2.32 -11.65 -4.75
N GLU A 39 2.38 -11.93 -6.04
CA GLU A 39 1.72 -13.10 -6.65
C GLU A 39 2.28 -14.41 -6.09
N LYS A 40 3.61 -14.54 -6.00
CA LYS A 40 4.24 -15.73 -5.42
C LYS A 40 3.87 -15.92 -3.95
N ALA A 41 3.84 -14.86 -3.14
CA ALA A 41 3.38 -14.94 -1.75
C ALA A 41 1.93 -15.44 -1.66
N LYS A 42 1.04 -14.93 -2.52
CA LYS A 42 -0.35 -15.40 -2.60
C LYS A 42 -0.43 -16.87 -2.98
N GLN A 43 0.35 -17.31 -3.96
CA GLN A 43 0.39 -18.72 -4.36
C GLN A 43 0.89 -19.63 -3.22
N ILE A 44 1.87 -19.20 -2.43
CA ILE A 44 2.36 -19.97 -1.27
C ILE A 44 1.23 -20.13 -0.24
N VAL A 45 0.50 -19.04 0.05
CA VAL A 45 -0.65 -19.08 0.95
C VAL A 45 -1.75 -19.99 0.43
N GLU A 46 -2.09 -19.89 -0.85
CA GLU A 46 -3.17 -20.69 -1.44
C GLU A 46 -2.80 -22.18 -1.51
N LYS A 47 -1.54 -22.51 -1.82
CA LYS A 47 -1.04 -23.89 -1.84
C LYS A 47 -0.94 -24.52 -0.47
N ASN A 48 -0.62 -23.73 0.56
CA ASN A 48 -0.42 -24.22 1.94
C ASN A 48 -1.59 -23.89 2.86
N ARG A 49 -2.77 -23.58 2.31
CA ARG A 49 -3.93 -23.15 3.09
C ARG A 49 -4.36 -24.18 4.15
N ASP A 50 -4.11 -25.45 3.89
CA ASP A 50 -4.43 -26.58 4.77
C ASP A 50 -3.33 -26.88 5.81
N ASP A 51 -2.15 -26.24 5.71
CA ASP A 51 -1.02 -26.43 6.62
C ASP A 51 -0.38 -25.07 7.01
N PRO A 52 -0.84 -24.46 8.13
CA PRO A 52 -0.38 -23.14 8.55
C PRO A 52 1.10 -23.12 8.98
N TYR A 53 1.65 -24.27 9.39
CA TYR A 53 3.06 -24.37 9.76
C TYR A 53 3.94 -24.29 8.50
N LYS A 54 3.65 -25.12 7.49
CA LYS A 54 4.35 -25.07 6.20
C LYS A 54 4.20 -23.73 5.49
N GLN A 55 3.00 -23.15 5.54
CA GLN A 55 2.77 -21.82 4.97
C GLN A 55 3.72 -20.78 5.60
N SER A 56 3.88 -20.81 6.92
CA SER A 56 4.73 -19.86 7.65
C SER A 56 6.20 -20.09 7.34
N GLU A 57 6.65 -21.34 7.26
CA GLU A 57 8.02 -21.69 6.85
C GLU A 57 8.33 -21.18 5.44
N GLU A 58 7.49 -21.53 4.45
CA GLU A 58 7.70 -21.13 3.05
C GLU A 58 7.63 -19.61 2.88
N LEU A 59 6.70 -18.92 3.55
CA LEU A 59 6.65 -17.47 3.54
C LEU A 59 7.86 -16.82 4.20
N ASN A 60 8.41 -17.39 5.27
CA ASN A 60 9.62 -16.86 5.90
C ASN A 60 10.83 -16.98 4.99
N VAL A 61 11.00 -18.14 4.33
CA VAL A 61 12.06 -18.33 3.31
C VAL A 61 11.88 -17.34 2.17
N PHE A 62 10.66 -17.22 1.66
CA PHE A 62 10.34 -16.31 0.55
C PHE A 62 10.59 -14.84 0.89
N LYS A 63 10.21 -14.42 2.10
CA LYS A 63 10.49 -13.07 2.62
C LYS A 63 11.99 -12.82 2.76
N ALA A 64 12.75 -13.79 3.28
CA ALA A 64 14.19 -13.67 3.39
C ALA A 64 14.86 -13.52 2.02
N ASP A 65 14.40 -14.27 1.02
CA ASP A 65 14.91 -14.16 -0.35
C ASP A 65 14.62 -12.79 -0.97
N TYR A 66 13.39 -12.28 -0.79
CA TYR A 66 13.02 -10.92 -1.21
C TYR A 66 13.91 -9.84 -0.56
N MET A 67 14.12 -9.95 0.75
CA MET A 67 14.91 -9.00 1.53
C MET A 67 16.39 -9.03 1.13
N LYS A 68 16.91 -10.21 0.78
CA LYS A 68 18.25 -10.36 0.21
C LYS A 68 18.34 -9.76 -1.19
N LYS A 69 17.35 -10.01 -2.05
CA LYS A 69 17.35 -9.54 -3.44
C LYS A 69 17.25 -8.02 -3.57
N ARG A 70 16.36 -7.39 -2.79
CA ARG A 70 16.12 -5.94 -2.88
C ARG A 70 17.03 -5.11 -1.99
N TYR A 71 17.33 -5.59 -0.79
CA TYR A 71 18.01 -4.80 0.22
C TYR A 71 19.39 -5.34 0.58
N ASN A 72 19.88 -6.41 -0.08
CA ASN A 72 21.10 -7.14 0.29
C ASN A 72 21.13 -7.50 1.78
N LYS A 73 19.95 -7.68 2.39
CA LYS A 73 19.78 -8.05 3.80
C LYS A 73 19.63 -9.55 3.91
N ASP A 74 20.58 -10.18 4.58
CA ASP A 74 20.50 -11.59 4.90
C ASP A 74 19.63 -11.77 6.16
N ILE A 75 18.47 -12.41 6.01
CA ILE A 75 17.58 -12.75 7.12
C ILE A 75 17.80 -14.23 7.43
N LYS A 76 18.18 -14.52 8.68
CA LYS A 76 18.21 -15.91 9.18
C LYS A 76 16.78 -16.42 9.28
N VAL A 77 16.49 -17.47 8.52
CA VAL A 77 15.26 -18.24 8.64
C VAL A 77 15.59 -19.45 9.49
N ASP A 78 14.93 -19.56 10.64
CA ASP A 78 14.97 -20.76 11.47
C ASP A 78 14.12 -21.84 10.77
N LYS A 79 14.73 -23.00 10.51
CA LYS A 79 14.16 -24.10 9.74
C LYS A 79 14.07 -25.34 10.60
#